data_AF-A0A151H500-F1
#
_entry.id   AF-A0A151H500-F1
#
_cell.length_a   1.000
_cell.length_b   1.000
_cell.length_c   1.000
_cell.angle_alpha   90.00
_cell.angle_beta   90.00
_cell.angle_gamma   90.00
#
_symmetry.space_group_name_H-M   'P 1'
#
loop_
_entity.id
_entity.type
_entity.pdbx_description
1 polymer ?
#
loop_
_entity_poly.entity_id
_entity_poly.type
_entity_poly.pdbx_seq_one_letter_code
_entity_poly.pdbx_strand_id
1 'polypeptide(L)'
;MMGVGDYAYTMVGISVDSETGEAAFLIVDPHYAGDDGDIDKILDKNWIGWKKTNFFEKTAGTKFINLALPQICTEGGDLFV
;
A
#
# COMPACT_ATOMS: atom_id res chain seq x y z
N MET A 1 5.60 3.42 -3.39
CA MET A 1 4.58 4.42 -3.00
C MET A 1 3.47 4.43 -4.04
N MET A 2 2.22 4.67 -3.63
CA MET A 2 1.05 4.68 -4.51
C MET A 2 0.32 6.02 -4.36
N GLY A 3 0.14 6.74 -5.46
CA GLY A 3 -0.76 7.89 -5.53
C GLY A 3 -2.13 7.44 -6.01
N VAL A 4 -3.18 7.70 -5.23
CA VAL A 4 -4.57 7.27 -5.47
C VAL A 4 -5.47 8.50 -5.45
N GLY A 5 -5.69 9.12 -6.62
CA GLY A 5 -6.39 10.39 -6.71
C GLY A 5 -5.66 11.49 -5.92
N ASP A 6 -6.29 12.00 -4.87
CA ASP A 6 -5.74 13.07 -4.02
C ASP A 6 -4.98 12.55 -2.79
N TYR A 7 -4.94 11.22 -2.60
CA TYR A 7 -4.31 10.56 -1.45
C TYR A 7 -3.04 9.82 -1.86
N ALA A 8 -2.14 9.64 -0.90
CA ALA A 8 -0.96 8.80 -1.08
C ALA A 8 -0.89 7.71 0.00
N TYR A 9 -0.48 6.51 -0.42
CA TYR A 9 -0.36 5.33 0.43
C TYR A 9 0.97 4.62 0.17
N THR A 10 1.40 3.80 1.13
CA THR A 10 2.54 2.90 0.95
C THR A 10 2.03 1.47 0.84
N MET A 11 2.17 0.87 -0.34
CA MET A 11 1.93 -0.56 -0.54
C MET A 11 3.20 -1.33 -0.20
N VAL A 12 3.08 -2.33 0.67
CA VAL A 12 4.20 -3.16 1.13
C VAL A 12 4.06 -4.63 0.73
N GLY A 13 2.90 -5.04 0.20
CA GLY A 13 2.68 -6.40 -0.28
C GLY A 13 1.44 -6.54 -1.14
N ILE A 14 1.42 -7.59 -1.96
CA ILE A 14 0.30 -7.97 -2.80
C ILE A 14 0.09 -9.48 -2.61
N SER A 15 -1.16 -9.89 -2.44
CA SER A 15 -1.58 -11.29 -2.52
C SER A 15 -2.52 -11.43 -3.69
N VAL A 16 -2.25 -12.38 -4.59
CA VAL A 16 -3.08 -12.66 -5.76
C VAL A 16 -3.47 -14.12 -5.73
N ASP A 17 -4.76 -14.38 -5.76
CA ASP A 17 -5.30 -15.72 -5.93
C ASP A 17 -5.13 -16.15 -7.39
N SER A 18 -4.39 -17.25 -7.62
CA SER A 18 -4.02 -17.70 -8.96
C SER A 18 -5.17 -18.31 -9.76
N GLU A 19 -6.25 -18.74 -9.09
CA GLU A 19 -7.40 -19.38 -9.74
C GLU A 19 -8.47 -18.36 -10.14
N THR A 20 -8.76 -17.42 -9.23
CA THR A 20 -9.82 -16.41 -9.38
C THR A 20 -9.31 -15.08 -9.93
N GLY A 21 -8.02 -14.78 -9.76
CA GLY A 21 -7.43 -13.48 -10.03
C GLY A 21 -7.77 -12.40 -9.01
N GLU A 22 -8.43 -12.73 -7.89
CA GLU A 22 -8.69 -11.76 -6.83
C GLU A 22 -7.37 -11.30 -6.19
N ALA A 23 -7.25 -9.99 -5.99
CA ALA A 23 -6.08 -9.38 -5.36
C ALA A 23 -6.43 -8.66 -4.05
N ALA A 24 -5.55 -8.82 -3.07
CA ALA A 24 -5.50 -8.05 -1.83
C ALA A 24 -4.16 -7.33 -1.71
N PHE A 25 -4.17 -6.13 -1.15
CA PHE A 25 -3.02 -5.24 -1.09
C PHE A 25 -2.76 -4.86 0.36
N LEU A 26 -1.54 -5.11 0.86
CA LEU A 26 -1.14 -4.70 2.20
C LEU A 26 -0.71 -3.23 2.15
N ILE A 27 -1.52 -2.38 2.77
CA ILE A 27 -1.37 -0.92 2.74
C ILE A 27 -0.99 -0.40 4.11
N VAL A 28 -0.03 0.53 4.13
CA VAL A 28 0.29 1.42 5.24
C VAL A 28 -0.24 2.80 4.88
N ASP A 29 -1.16 3.30 5.70
CA ASP A 29 -1.84 4.58 5.52
C ASP A 29 -1.11 5.70 6.30
N PRO A 30 -0.42 6.63 5.60
CA PRO A 30 0.34 7.70 6.25
C PRO A 30 -0.54 8.81 6.85
N HIS A 31 -1.86 8.74 6.70
CA HIS A 31 -2.78 9.72 7.28
C HIS A 31 -3.12 9.40 8.74
N TYR A 32 -2.58 8.32 9.31
CA TYR A 32 -2.69 8.06 10.74
C TYR A 32 -2.05 9.20 11.53
N ALA A 33 -2.84 9.87 12.35
CA ALA A 33 -2.40 11.00 13.19
C ALA A 33 -2.38 10.65 14.69
N GLY A 34 -2.43 9.36 15.03
CA GLY A 34 -2.35 8.90 16.42
C GLY A 34 -0.93 8.59 16.85
N ASP A 35 -0.80 7.95 18.02
CA ASP A 35 0.48 7.52 18.57
C ASP A 35 0.93 6.18 17.94
N ASP A 36 2.21 6.07 17.58
CA ASP A 36 2.76 4.89 16.92
C ASP A 36 2.85 3.67 17.86
N GLY A 37 2.84 3.87 19.18
CA GLY A 37 2.80 2.81 20.18
C GLY A 37 1.42 2.18 20.37
N ASP A 38 0.35 2.82 19.88
CA ASP A 38 -1.02 2.31 19.94
C ASP A 38 -1.29 1.34 18.79
N ILE A 39 -0.60 0.20 18.84
CA ILE A 39 -0.67 -0.86 17.82
C ILE A 39 -2.11 -1.36 17.67
N ASP A 40 -2.85 -1.50 18.77
CA ASP A 40 -4.23 -1.96 18.75
C ASP A 40 -5.10 -1.03 17.90
N LYS A 41 -5.02 0.29 18.11
CA LYS A 41 -5.74 1.25 17.27
C LYS A 41 -5.29 1.22 15.81
N ILE A 42 -4.00 1.07 15.54
CA ILE A 42 -3.46 0.97 14.18
C ILE A 42 -4.09 -0.21 13.44
N LEU A 43 -4.15 -1.38 14.09
CA LEU A 43 -4.67 -2.62 13.50
C LEU A 43 -6.20 -2.65 13.47
N ASP A 44 -6.88 -2.29 14.56
CA ASP A 44 -8.35 -2.31 14.69
C ASP A 44 -9.03 -1.33 13.72
N LYS A 45 -8.38 -0.19 13.46
CA LYS A 45 -8.84 0.79 12.47
C LYS A 45 -8.24 0.55 11.08
N ASN A 46 -7.45 -0.50 10.92
CA ASN A 46 -6.92 -0.95 9.64
C ASN A 46 -6.09 0.15 8.93
N TRP A 47 -5.31 0.93 9.70
CA TRP A 47 -4.31 1.89 9.20
C TRP A 47 -3.12 1.15 8.56
N ILE A 48 -2.80 -0.03 9.10
CA ILE A 48 -1.95 -1.02 8.44
C ILE A 48 -2.78 -2.28 8.24
N GLY A 49 -3.03 -2.67 7.00
CA GLY A 49 -3.71 -3.94 6.73
C GLY A 49 -4.17 -4.13 5.28
N TRP A 50 -4.84 -5.26 5.06
CA TRP A 50 -5.22 -5.72 3.74
C TRP A 50 -6.44 -4.97 3.20
N LYS A 51 -6.33 -4.47 1.97
CA LYS A 51 -7.38 -3.78 1.21
C LYS A 51 -7.67 -4.52 -0.09
N LYS A 52 -8.93 -4.55 -0.51
CA LYS A 52 -9.35 -5.05 -1.83
C LYS A 52 -9.42 -3.92 -2.85
N THR A 53 -9.53 -4.24 -4.14
CA THR A 53 -9.63 -3.28 -5.26
C THR A 53 -10.66 -2.17 -5.05
N ASN A 54 -11.85 -2.52 -4.52
CA ASN A 54 -12.94 -1.57 -4.22
C ASN A 54 -12.53 -0.42 -3.27
N PHE A 55 -11.52 -0.63 -2.41
CA PHE A 55 -10.98 0.46 -1.59
C PHE A 55 -10.39 1.57 -2.47
N PHE A 56 -9.56 1.20 -3.45
CA PHE A 56 -8.90 2.16 -4.34
C PHE A 56 -9.87 2.80 -5.33
N GLU A 57 -10.87 2.06 -5.82
CA GLU A 57 -11.93 2.60 -6.68
C GLU A 57 -12.69 3.72 -5.98
N LYS A 58 -13.05 3.51 -4.70
CA LYS A 58 -13.72 4.53 -3.88
C LYS A 58 -12.83 5.73 -3.60
N THR A 59 -11.56 5.49 -3.25
CA THR A 59 -10.62 6.56 -2.89
C THR A 59 -10.20 7.40 -4.10
N ALA A 60 -9.94 6.79 -5.26
CA ALA A 60 -9.56 7.50 -6.47
C ALA A 60 -10.75 8.19 -7.15
N GLY A 61 -11.96 7.63 -7.04
CA GLY A 61 -13.13 8.09 -7.76
C GLY A 61 -12.91 7.99 -9.28
N THR A 62 -12.95 9.12 -9.98
CA THR A 62 -12.70 9.20 -11.43
C THR A 62 -11.25 9.48 -11.81
N LYS A 63 -10.35 9.55 -10.83
CA LYS A 63 -8.93 9.89 -11.01
C LYS A 63 -8.10 8.64 -11.26
N PHE A 64 -6.87 8.83 -11.73
CA PHE A 64 -5.93 7.72 -11.99
C PHE A 64 -5.11 7.35 -10.74
N ILE A 65 -4.45 6.20 -10.82
CA ILE A 65 -3.52 5.69 -9.81
C ILE A 65 -2.13 5.59 -10.43
N ASN A 66 -1.12 6.10 -9.72
CA ASN A 66 0.29 5.97 -10.10
C ASN A 66 1.06 5.15 -9.07
N LEU A 67 1.99 4.32 -9.54
CA LEU A 67 2.90 3.53 -8.70
C LEU A 67 4.34 4.00 -8.89
N ALA A 68 4.97 4.42 -7.81
CA ALA A 68 6.41 4.58 -7.74
C ALA A 68 7.02 3.30 -7.14
N LEU A 69 7.82 2.61 -7.95
CA LEU A 69 8.50 1.35 -7.60
C LEU A 69 10.01 1.63 -7.44
N PRO A 70 10.51 1.84 -6.21
CA PRO A 70 11.93 2.06 -5.97
C PRO A 70 12.75 0.91 -6.56
N GLN A 71 13.78 1.26 -7.33
CA GLN A 71 14.75 0.31 -7.84
C GLN A 71 15.95 0.29 -6.89
N ILE A 72 16.53 -0.89 -6.69
CA ILE A 72 17.72 -1.01 -5.87
C ILE A 72 18.92 -0.69 -6.74
N CYS A 73 19.79 0.21 -6.27
CA CYS A 73 21.08 0.45 -6.92
C CYS A 73 21.96 -0.79 -6.69
N THR A 74 22.44 -1.38 -7.78
CA THR A 74 23.46 -2.44 -7.73
C THR A 74 24.71 -1.92 -8.44
N GLU A 75 25.86 -1.97 -7.78
CA GLU A 75 27.16 -1.79 -8.43
C GLU A 75 27.86 -3.15 -8.39
N GLY A 76 28.27 -3.67 -9.55
CA GLY A 76 28.92 -4.99 -9.62
C GLY A 76 28.03 -6.23 -9.37
N GLY A 77 26.71 -6.05 -9.18
CA GLY A 77 25.76 -7.15 -8.96
C GLY A 77 25.42 -7.42 -7.49
N ASP A 78 26.04 -6.72 -6.55
CA ASP A 78 25.72 -6.82 -5.13
C ASP A 78 24.71 -5.73 -4.71
N LEU A 79 23.83 -6.13 -3.79
CA LEU A 79 22.85 -5.25 -3.16
C LEU A 79 23.60 -4.25 -2.25
N PHE A 80 23.52 -2.95 -2.53
CA PHE A 80 23.92 -1.94 -1.55
C PHE A 80 22.90 -1.95 -0.41
N VAL A 81 23.25 -2.61 0.69
CA VAL A 81 22.56 -2.55 1.99
C VAL A 81 23.43 -1.88 3.03
#